data_AF-A0A2A4RMS6-F1
#
_entry.id   AF-A0A2A4RMS6-F1
#
_cell.length_a   1.000
_cell.length_b   1.000
_cell.length_c   1.000
_cell.angle_alpha   90.00
_cell.angle_beta   90.00
_cell.angle_gamma   90.00
#
_symmetry.space_group_name_H-M   'P 1'
#
loop_
_entity.id
_entity.type
_entity.pdbx_description
1 polymer ?
#
loop_
_entity_poly.entity_id
_entity_poly.type
_entity_poly.pdbx_seq_one_letter_code
_entity_poly.pdbx_strand_id
1 'polypeptide(L)'
;MHYFNDTPLLNNEGFFLVIEKGIHDYSFSEIVQIVESADAKLVGVFVSGYKNNMARITLKITTEDINEIIQSFRRYGYGLLTKHKEDLFLEELKDRSDYLQKYLNI
;
A
#
# COMPACT_ATOMS: atom_id res chain seq x y z
N MET A 1 -14.16 -20.41 -6.78
CA MET A 1 -14.09 -19.19 -5.97
C MET A 1 -13.94 -19.45 -4.47
N HIS A 2 -14.42 -20.57 -3.91
CA HIS A 2 -14.26 -20.89 -2.47
C HIS A 2 -12.80 -20.83 -1.99
N TYR A 3 -11.87 -21.47 -2.71
CA TYR A 3 -10.47 -21.53 -2.31
C TYR A 3 -9.73 -20.20 -2.29
N PHE A 4 -10.15 -19.20 -3.09
CA PHE A 4 -9.49 -17.88 -3.10
C PHE A 4 -9.87 -17.06 -1.87
N ASN A 5 -11.16 -17.10 -1.49
CA ASN A 5 -11.67 -16.44 -0.28
C ASN A 5 -11.00 -16.96 0.98
N ASP A 6 -10.59 -18.23 1.00
CA ASP A 6 -9.92 -18.83 2.15
C ASP A 6 -8.41 -18.56 2.21
N THR A 7 -7.84 -17.88 1.21
CA THR A 7 -6.38 -17.66 1.15
C THR A 7 -5.89 -16.70 2.25
N PRO A 8 -4.63 -16.86 2.69
CA PRO A 8 -3.96 -15.89 3.56
C PRO A 8 -3.98 -14.45 3.03
N LEU A 9 -4.09 -14.27 1.71
CA LEU A 9 -4.19 -12.94 1.08
C LEU A 9 -5.37 -12.15 1.65
N LEU A 10 -6.52 -12.81 1.87
CA LEU A 10 -7.76 -12.18 2.33
C LEU A 10 -7.99 -12.35 3.83
N ASN A 11 -7.53 -13.44 4.43
CA ASN A 11 -7.88 -13.79 5.81
C ASN A 11 -6.82 -13.47 6.87
N ASN A 12 -5.58 -13.15 6.47
CA ASN A 12 -4.52 -12.84 7.43
C ASN A 12 -4.32 -11.33 7.59
N GLU A 13 -3.81 -10.94 8.75
CA GLU A 13 -3.36 -9.57 9.02
C GLU A 13 -2.17 -9.18 8.13
N GLY A 14 -2.01 -7.88 7.91
CA GLY A 14 -0.96 -7.31 7.07
C GLY A 14 -1.46 -6.13 6.25
N PHE A 15 -0.54 -5.46 5.58
CA PHE A 15 -0.77 -4.24 4.82
C PHE A 15 -1.16 -4.55 3.38
N PHE A 16 -2.21 -3.89 2.90
CA PHE A 16 -2.48 -3.80 1.47
C PHE A 16 -1.83 -2.54 0.91
N LEU A 17 -0.87 -2.73 0.00
CA LEU A 17 -0.19 -1.65 -0.70
C LEU A 17 -0.58 -1.70 -2.17
N VAL A 18 -0.95 -0.55 -2.73
CA VAL A 18 -1.24 -0.39 -4.15
C VAL A 18 -0.17 0.54 -4.71
N ILE A 19 0.62 0.00 -5.64
CA ILE A 19 1.66 0.73 -6.35
C ILE A 19 1.32 0.81 -7.84
N GLU A 20 1.93 1.76 -8.55
CA GLU A 20 1.82 1.84 -10.00
C GLU A 20 3.17 2.15 -10.66
N LYS A 21 3.37 1.63 -11.87
CA LYS A 21 4.53 1.89 -12.73
C LYS A 21 4.11 1.67 -14.19
N GLY A 22 4.90 2.14 -15.15
CA GLY A 22 4.60 1.95 -16.57
C GLY A 22 4.34 0.47 -16.89
N ILE A 23 3.37 0.20 -17.77
CA ILE A 23 2.91 -1.18 -18.07
C ILE A 23 4.04 -2.10 -18.58
N HIS A 24 5.09 -1.53 -19.17
CA HIS A 24 6.26 -2.24 -19.66
C HIS A 24 7.48 -2.15 -18.73
N ASP A 25 7.39 -1.35 -17.66
CA ASP A 25 8.52 -0.99 -16.80
C ASP A 25 8.49 -1.70 -15.44
N TYR A 26 7.34 -2.25 -15.03
CA TYR A 26 7.25 -3.01 -13.79
C TYR A 26 7.73 -4.45 -13.99
N SER A 27 8.36 -5.01 -12.95
CA SER A 27 8.64 -6.44 -12.87
C SER A 27 8.21 -7.00 -11.53
N PHE A 28 7.56 -8.16 -11.52
CA PHE A 28 7.30 -8.86 -10.26
C PHE A 28 8.57 -9.26 -9.52
N SER A 29 9.66 -9.57 -10.23
CA SER A 29 10.93 -9.90 -9.56
C SER A 29 11.48 -8.72 -8.79
N GLU A 30 11.43 -7.50 -9.36
CA GLU A 30 11.85 -6.27 -8.70
C GLU A 30 10.94 -5.97 -7.50
N ILE A 31 9.63 -6.12 -7.67
CA ILE A 31 8.64 -5.91 -6.60
C ILE A 31 8.90 -6.85 -5.42
N VAL A 32 9.09 -8.14 -5.69
CA VAL A 32 9.38 -9.15 -4.66
C VAL A 32 10.70 -8.83 -3.97
N GLN A 33 11.75 -8.51 -4.73
CA GLN A 33 13.05 -8.16 -4.18
C GLN A 33 12.99 -6.93 -3.26
N ILE A 34 12.25 -5.89 -3.65
CA ILE A 34 12.07 -4.69 -2.81
C ILE A 34 11.41 -5.04 -1.48
N VAL A 35 10.37 -5.87 -1.49
CA VAL A 35 9.65 -6.27 -0.27
C VAL A 35 10.52 -7.16 0.61
N GLU A 36 11.12 -8.21 0.05
CA GLU A 36 11.88 -9.19 0.84
C GLU A 36 13.23 -8.65 1.33
N SER A 37 13.82 -7.66 0.65
CA SER A 37 15.06 -7.00 1.11
C SER A 37 14.84 -6.08 2.31
N ALA A 38 13.60 -5.75 2.65
CA ALA A 38 13.22 -4.97 3.82
C ALA A 38 12.72 -5.88 4.97
N ASP A 39 13.23 -7.13 5.03
CA ASP A 39 12.86 -8.16 6.01
C ASP A 39 11.35 -8.41 6.15
N ALA A 40 10.59 -8.16 5.08
CA ALA A 40 9.15 -8.31 5.02
C ALA A 40 8.72 -9.51 4.18
N LYS A 41 7.55 -10.06 4.49
CA LYS A 41 6.97 -11.19 3.75
C LYS A 41 5.90 -10.72 2.77
N LEU A 42 6.07 -11.05 1.50
CA LEU A 42 5.02 -10.89 0.48
C LEU A 42 4.03 -12.06 0.58
N VAL A 43 2.80 -11.80 1.02
CA VAL A 43 1.75 -12.81 1.14
C VAL A 43 1.05 -13.06 -0.19
N GLY A 44 0.95 -12.02 -1.01
CA GLY A 44 0.51 -12.17 -2.39
C GLY A 44 0.55 -10.86 -3.16
N VAL A 45 0.55 -10.99 -4.48
CA VAL A 45 0.69 -9.89 -5.41
C VAL A 45 -0.10 -10.19 -6.68
N PHE A 46 -0.78 -9.18 -7.21
CA PHE A 46 -1.51 -9.29 -8.47
C PHE A 46 -1.62 -7.93 -9.16
N VAL A 47 -1.77 -7.94 -10.48
CA VAL A 47 -2.15 -6.73 -11.22
C VAL A 47 -3.62 -6.47 -10.95
N SER A 48 -3.91 -5.36 -10.28
CA SER A 48 -5.27 -4.96 -9.91
C SER A 48 -5.94 -4.04 -10.94
N GLY A 49 -5.18 -3.54 -11.92
CA GLY A 49 -5.74 -2.88 -13.08
C GLY A 49 -4.71 -2.17 -13.95
N TYR A 50 -5.22 -1.55 -15.00
CA TYR A 50 -4.44 -0.72 -15.93
C TYR A 50 -5.13 0.62 -16.11
N LYS A 51 -4.38 1.72 -16.08
CA LYS A 51 -4.90 3.07 -16.35
C LYS A 51 -3.80 3.95 -16.92
N ASN A 52 -4.10 4.71 -17.98
CA ASN A 52 -3.17 5.70 -18.56
C ASN A 52 -1.76 5.14 -18.82
N ASN A 53 -1.65 3.95 -19.43
CA ASN A 53 -0.39 3.25 -19.69
C ASN A 53 0.42 2.83 -18.43
N MET A 54 -0.20 2.88 -17.25
CA MET A 54 0.35 2.39 -16.00
C MET A 54 -0.33 1.10 -15.58
N ALA A 55 0.46 0.15 -15.09
CA ALA A 55 -0.03 -1.01 -14.38
C ALA A 55 -0.18 -0.67 -12.89
N ARG A 56 -1.29 -1.07 -12.29
CA ARG A 56 -1.53 -0.99 -10.86
C ARG A 56 -1.36 -2.38 -10.28
N ILE A 57 -0.51 -2.48 -9.26
CA ILE A 57 -0.18 -3.73 -8.61
C ILE A 57 -0.61 -3.61 -7.15
N THR A 58 -1.38 -4.59 -6.70
CA THR A 58 -1.79 -4.70 -5.30
C THR A 58 -0.98 -5.80 -4.64
N LEU A 59 -0.42 -5.48 -3.48
CA LEU A 59 0.39 -6.36 -2.67
C LEU A 59 -0.24 -6.51 -1.29
N LYS A 60 -0.22 -7.73 -0.75
CA LYS A 60 -0.42 -7.99 0.67
C LYS A 60 0.94 -8.30 1.29
N ILE A 61 1.33 -7.52 2.29
CA ILE A 61 2.64 -7.59 2.91
C ILE A 61 2.47 -7.76 4.43
N THR A 62 3.25 -8.65 5.02
CA THR A 62 3.39 -8.77 6.47
C THR A 62 4.77 -8.23 6.86
N THR A 63 4.79 -7.18 7.66
CA THR A 63 6.00 -6.50 8.14
C THR A 63 5.71 -5.80 9.47
N GLU A 64 6.74 -5.55 10.28
CA GLU A 64 6.66 -4.68 11.46
C GLU A 64 6.74 -3.19 11.07
N ASP A 65 7.51 -2.87 10.01
CA ASP A 65 7.65 -1.51 9.49
C ASP A 65 7.38 -1.49 7.98
N ILE A 66 6.28 -0.87 7.58
CA ILE A 66 5.89 -0.69 6.18
C ILE A 66 6.59 0.51 5.53
N ASN A 67 7.11 1.45 6.33
CA ASN A 67 7.65 2.71 5.83
C ASN A 67 8.93 2.49 5.01
N GLU A 68 9.79 1.56 5.43
CA GLU A 68 10.98 1.19 4.66
C GLU A 68 10.63 0.71 3.23
N ILE A 69 9.57 -0.08 3.11
CA ILE A 69 9.09 -0.64 1.84
C ILE A 69 8.53 0.46 0.94
N ILE A 70 7.71 1.36 1.48
CA ILE A 70 7.18 2.53 0.74
C ILE A 70 8.33 3.35 0.16
N GLN A 71 9.32 3.67 0.99
CA GLN A 71 10.44 4.51 0.57
C GLN A 71 11.29 3.79 -0.47
N SER A 72 11.46 2.48 -0.34
CA SER A 72 12.10 1.66 -1.38
C SER A 72 11.33 1.74 -2.70
N PHE A 73 10.01 1.49 -2.70
CA PHE A 73 9.21 1.62 -3.93
C PHE A 73 9.35 3.00 -4.60
N ARG A 74 9.34 4.08 -3.82
CA ARG A 74 9.58 5.44 -4.34
C ARG A 74 10.96 5.58 -5.00
N ARG A 75 12.02 5.05 -4.37
CA ARG A 75 13.39 5.06 -4.93
C ARG A 75 13.49 4.32 -6.25
N TYR A 76 12.74 3.23 -6.43
CA TYR A 76 12.69 2.43 -7.67
C TYR A 76 11.69 2.97 -8.71
N GLY A 77 11.13 4.18 -8.48
CA GLY A 77 10.28 4.87 -9.44
C GLY A 77 8.84 4.36 -9.49
N TYR A 78 8.37 3.67 -8.45
CA TYR A 78 6.95 3.32 -8.32
C TYR A 78 6.15 4.48 -7.72
N GLY A 79 4.97 4.74 -8.28
CA GLY A 79 3.95 5.60 -7.69
C GLY A 79 3.18 4.86 -6.59
N LEU A 80 2.81 5.56 -5.53
CA LEU A 80 2.08 5.01 -4.37
C LEU A 80 0.63 5.47 -4.46
N LEU A 81 -0.30 4.53 -4.64
CA LEU A 81 -1.74 4.81 -4.77
C LEU A 81 -2.50 4.58 -3.47
N THR A 82 -2.03 3.68 -2.60
CA THR A 82 -2.61 3.55 -1.26
C THR A 82 -2.26 4.78 -0.43
N LYS A 83 -3.27 5.47 0.08
CA LYS A 83 -3.11 6.46 1.14
C LYS A 83 -2.74 5.73 2.43
N HIS A 84 -1.60 6.07 3.03
CA HIS A 84 -1.14 5.38 4.24
C HIS A 84 -2.09 5.61 5.43
N LYS A 85 -2.19 4.62 6.31
CA LYS A 85 -2.94 4.71 7.57
C LYS A 85 -2.44 5.86 8.47
N GLU A 86 -1.18 6.24 8.35
CA GLU A 86 -0.60 7.42 9.04
C GLU A 86 -1.14 8.74 8.49
N ASP A 87 -1.36 8.85 7.17
CA ASP A 87 -2.02 10.02 6.57
C ASP A 87 -3.49 10.09 6.98
N LEU A 88 -4.18 8.94 7.09
CA LEU A 88 -5.54 8.84 7.64
C LEU A 88 -5.60 9.20 9.12
N PHE A 89 -4.62 8.79 9.94
CA PHE A 89 -4.55 9.15 11.36
C PHE A 89 -4.25 10.64 11.54
N LEU A 90 -3.36 11.23 10.73
CA LEU A 90 -3.09 12.67 10.72
C LEU A 90 -4.29 13.48 10.19
N GLU A 91 -4.99 13.00 9.16
CA GLU A 91 -6.27 13.56 8.70
C GLU A 91 -7.34 13.48 9.79
N GLU A 92 -7.51 12.35 10.46
CA GLU A 92 -8.46 12.19 11.58
C GLU A 92 -8.13 13.11 12.76
N LEU A 93 -6.85 13.26 13.11
CA LEU A 93 -6.42 14.20 14.16
C LEU A 93 -6.70 15.65 13.77
N LYS A 94 -6.49 16.00 12.49
CA LYS A 94 -6.84 17.33 11.96
C LYS A 94 -8.34 17.57 11.99
N ASP A 95 -9.15 16.64 11.49
CA ASP A 95 -10.61 16.76 11.47
C ASP A 95 -11.19 16.91 12.88
N ARG A 96 -10.64 16.20 13.87
CA ARG A 96 -11.04 16.35 15.29
C ARG A 96 -10.64 17.71 15.87
N SER A 97 -9.45 18.21 15.52
CA SER A 97 -9.00 19.55 15.93
C SER A 97 -9.88 20.65 15.34
N ASP A 98 -10.19 20.56 14.04
CA ASP A 98 -11.01 21.55 13.34
C ASP A 98 -12.46 21.53 13.82
N TYR A 99 -12.99 20.34 14.13
CA TYR A 99 -14.29 20.19 14.78
C TYR A 99 -14.33 20.88 16.15
N LEU A 100 -13.32 20.67 16.99
CA LEU A 100 -13.21 21.33 18.31
C LEU A 100 -13.13 22.86 18.18
N GLN A 101 -12.33 23.39 17.26
CA GLN A 101 -12.24 24.83 17.01
C GLN A 101 -13.59 25.44 16.60
N LYS A 102 -14.40 24.70 15.83
CA LYS A 102 -15.74 25.13 15.42
C LYS A 102 -16.71 25.24 16.58
N TYR A 103 -16.55 24.47 17.66
CA TYR A 103 -17.35 24.61 18.89
C TYR A 103 -16.86 25.74 19.79
N LEU A 104 -15.56 26.03 19.78
CA LEU A 104 -14.95 27.06 20.63
C LEU A 104 -15.11 28.49 20.06
N ASN A 105 -15.35 28.63 18.76
CA ASN A 105 -15.56 29.91 18.09
C ASN A 105 -17.06 30.28 17.92
N ILE A 106 -17.92 29.75 18.79
CA ILE A 106 -19.35 30.13 18.93
C ILE A 106 -19.54 30.97 20.18
#